data_AF-A0A8T3SRB0-F1
#
_entry.id   AF-A0A8T3SRB0-F1
#
_cell.length_a   1.000
_cell.length_b   1.000
_cell.length_c   1.000
_cell.angle_alpha   90.00
_cell.angle_beta   90.00
_cell.angle_gamma   90.00
#
_symmetry.space_group_name_H-M   'P 1'
#
loop_
_entity.id
_entity.type
_entity.pdbx_description
1 polymer ?
#
loop_
_entity_poly.entity_id
_entity_poly.type
_entity_poly.pdbx_seq_one_letter_code
_entity_poly.pdbx_strand_id
1 'polypeptide(L)' 'MAPGHAEISAGRVEGSRISLESVGVIDAPSAAQVSGVKRAWWLDGELLRYDVEMSALDQPMTWHLGAELRRV' A
#
# COMPACT_ATOMS: atom_id res chain seq x y z
N MET A 1 15.02 -9.19 -6.28
CA MET A 1 14.62 -10.09 -5.17
C MET A 1 13.44 -9.44 -4.48
N ALA A 2 12.41 -10.19 -4.12
CA ALA A 2 11.27 -9.65 -3.37
C ALA A 2 11.68 -9.39 -1.90
N PRO A 3 11.12 -8.36 -1.23
CA PRO A 3 11.56 -7.88 0.09
C PRO A 3 11.27 -8.81 1.28
N GLY A 4 10.44 -9.86 1.10
CA GLY A 4 10.25 -10.89 2.13
C GLY A 4 9.18 -10.59 3.19
N HIS A 5 8.12 -9.85 2.84
CA HIS A 5 6.96 -9.62 3.71
C HIS A 5 5.68 -10.20 3.11
N ALA A 6 4.72 -10.55 3.97
CA ALA A 6 3.34 -10.82 3.62
C ALA A 6 2.42 -9.81 4.32
N GLU A 7 1.36 -9.37 3.64
CA GLU A 7 0.42 -8.38 4.16
C GLU A 7 -1.03 -8.80 3.92
N ILE A 8 -1.88 -8.55 4.91
CA ILE A 8 -3.34 -8.53 4.77
C ILE A 8 -3.79 -7.09 4.96
N SER A 9 -4.54 -6.55 4.00
CA SER A 9 -5.15 -5.22 4.09
C SER A 9 -6.66 -5.30 4.03
N ALA A 10 -7.34 -4.42 4.74
CA ALA A 10 -8.79 -4.27 4.70
C ALA A 10 -9.16 -2.81 4.53
N GLY A 11 -10.38 -2.55 4.06
CA GLY A 11 -10.86 -1.18 3.90
C GLY A 11 -12.14 -1.09 3.10
N ARG A 12 -12.30 -0.01 2.35
CA ARG A 12 -13.59 0.40 1.77
C ARG A 12 -13.46 0.83 0.32
N VAL A 13 -14.58 0.71 -0.38
CA VAL A 13 -14.77 1.24 -1.73
C VAL A 13 -15.85 2.32 -1.67
N GLU A 14 -15.54 3.49 -2.18
CA GLU A 14 -16.42 4.66 -2.22
C GLU A 14 -16.36 5.28 -3.61
N GLY A 15 -17.38 5.00 -4.43
CA GLY A 15 -17.39 5.39 -5.84
C GLY A 15 -16.21 4.76 -6.58
N SER A 16 -15.32 5.60 -7.10
CA SER A 16 -14.10 5.19 -7.80
C SER A 16 -12.85 5.13 -6.93
N ARG A 17 -12.99 5.34 -5.61
CA ARG A 17 -11.88 5.30 -4.67
C ARG A 17 -11.88 3.99 -3.87
N ILE A 18 -10.71 3.38 -3.75
CA ILE A 18 -10.46 2.27 -2.82
C ILE A 18 -9.47 2.78 -1.77
N SER A 19 -9.77 2.60 -0.49
CA SER A 19 -8.86 2.91 0.61
C SER A 19 -8.63 1.64 1.43
N LEU A 20 -7.38 1.23 1.60
CA LEU A 20 -6.99 0.06 2.38
C LEU A 20 -5.93 0.44 3.41
N GLU A 21 -5.99 -0.24 4.56
CA GLU A 21 -4.97 -0.20 5.61
C GLU A 21 -4.61 -1.65 5.97
N SER A 22 -3.31 -1.89 6.22
CA SER A 22 -2.82 -3.18 6.69
C SER A 22 -3.46 -3.53 8.02
N VAL A 23 -4.05 -4.72 8.11
CA VAL A 23 -4.53 -5.31 9.37
C VAL A 23 -3.55 -6.35 9.92
N GLY A 24 -2.58 -6.77 9.11
CA GLY A 24 -1.47 -7.61 9.53
C GLY A 24 -0.33 -7.57 8.52
N VAL A 25 0.91 -7.48 9.03
CA VAL A 25 2.16 -7.62 8.26
C VAL A 25 3.01 -8.67 8.95
N ILE A 26 3.55 -9.61 8.18
CA ILE A 26 4.45 -10.66 8.67
C ILE A 26 5.75 -10.57 7.87
N ASP A 27 6.85 -10.32 8.58
CA ASP A 27 8.18 -10.21 8.01
C ASP A 27 8.94 -11.53 8.14
N ALA A 28 9.62 -11.93 7.07
CA ALA A 28 10.64 -12.97 7.17
C ALA A 28 11.82 -12.48 8.04
N PRO A 29 12.60 -13.38 8.67
CA PRO A 29 13.70 -12.97 9.56
C PRO A 29 14.77 -12.06 8.92
N SER A 30 14.91 -12.12 7.59
CA SER A 30 15.87 -11.31 6.83
C SER A 30 15.26 -10.03 6.23
N ALA A 31 13.96 -9.80 6.38
CA ALA A 31 13.27 -8.65 5.80
C ALA A 31 13.50 -7.39 6.62
N ALA A 32 13.46 -6.23 5.96
CA ALA A 32 13.34 -4.95 6.65
C ALA A 32 11.99 -4.88 7.37
N GLN A 33 11.97 -4.42 8.61
CA GLN A 33 10.75 -4.38 9.41
C GLN A 33 9.74 -3.40 8.82
N VAL A 34 8.55 -3.90 8.50
CA VAL A 34 7.39 -3.10 8.07
C VAL A 34 6.29 -3.26 9.10
N SER A 35 5.86 -2.15 9.70
CA SER A 35 4.84 -2.17 10.76
C SER A 35 3.45 -1.83 10.25
N GLY A 36 3.32 -1.25 9.05
CA GLY A 36 2.03 -0.96 8.46
C GLY A 36 2.11 -0.28 7.09
N VAL A 37 1.02 -0.42 6.33
CA VAL A 37 0.89 0.17 5.00
C VAL A 37 -0.53 0.72 4.82
N LYS A 38 -0.64 1.92 4.25
CA LYS A 38 -1.90 2.48 3.76
C LYS A 38 -1.85 2.63 2.26
N ARG A 39 -2.95 2.33 1.59
CA ARG A 39 -3.06 2.45 0.14
C ARG A 39 -4.35 3.17 -0.23
N ALA A 40 -4.23 4.08 -1.16
CA ALA A 40 -5.37 4.71 -1.79
C ALA A 40 -5.25 4.53 -3.30
N TRP A 41 -6.34 4.11 -3.93
CA TRP A 41 -6.45 4.03 -5.38
C TRP A 41 -7.62 4.88 -5.84
N TRP A 42 -7.46 5.52 -6.99
CA TRP A 42 -8.51 6.24 -7.69
C TRP A 42 -8.57 5.75 -9.12
N LEU A 43 -9.75 5.32 -9.54
CA LEU A 43 -10.01 4.90 -10.92
C LEU A 43 -10.82 5.96 -11.67
N ASP A 44 -10.18 6.68 -12.58
CA ASP A 44 -10.85 7.66 -13.44
C ASP A 44 -10.83 7.18 -14.89
N GLY A 45 -11.92 6.52 -15.29
CA GLY A 45 -12.06 5.86 -16.59
C GLY A 45 -10.95 4.83 -16.82
N GLU A 46 -9.97 5.21 -17.63
CA GLU A 46 -8.83 4.39 -18.08
C GLU A 46 -7.52 4.69 -17.32
N LEU A 47 -7.57 5.60 -16.34
CA LEU A 47 -6.45 5.99 -15.49
C LEU A 47 -6.63 5.43 -14.08
N LEU A 48 -5.64 4.68 -13.61
CA LEU A 48 -5.53 4.24 -12.21
C LEU A 48 -4.41 5.02 -11.53
N ARG A 49 -4.74 5.89 -10.58
CA ARG A 49 -3.77 6.54 -9.70
C ARG A 49 -3.70 5.80 -8.38
N TYR A 50 -2.52 5.70 -7.78
CA TYR A 50 -2.38 5.20 -6.42
C TYR A 50 -1.33 5.95 -5.61
N ASP A 51 -1.56 5.98 -4.30
CA ASP A 51 -0.59 6.39 -3.29
C ASP A 51 -0.40 5.24 -2.27
N VAL A 52 0.84 5.09 -1.80
CA VAL A 52 1.22 4.18 -0.73
C VAL A 52 1.92 4.98 0.36
N GLU A 53 1.39 4.90 1.58
CA GLU A 53 2.08 5.33 2.78
C GLU A 53 2.56 4.10 3.54
N MET A 54 3.70 4.20 4.19
CA MET A 54 4.31 3.08 4.91
C MET A 54 4.93 3.55 6.21
N SER A 55 4.74 2.75 7.27
CA SER A 55 5.56 2.80 8.48
C SER A 55 6.50 1.60 8.49
N ALA A 56 7.80 1.86 8.56
CA ALA A 56 8.84 0.84 8.50
C ALA A 56 10.10 1.35 9.18
N LEU A 57 10.95 0.44 9.68
CA LEU A 57 12.24 0.78 10.28
C LEU A 57 12.15 1.92 11.33
N ASP A 58 11.18 1.80 12.25
CA ASP A 58 10.84 2.78 13.30
C ASP A 58 10.42 4.17 12.81
N GLN A 59 10.18 4.34 11.51
CA GLN A 59 9.59 5.57 10.97
C GLN A 59 8.06 5.56 11.12
N PRO A 60 7.44 6.69 11.50
CA PRO A 60 5.99 6.81 11.50
C PRO A 60 5.43 6.69 10.08
N MET A 61 4.12 6.45 9.98
CA MET A 61 3.42 6.38 8.70
C MET A 61 3.68 7.66 7.89
N THR A 62 4.29 7.49 6.72
CA THR A 62 4.65 8.59 5.82
C THR A 62 4.55 8.15 4.37
N TRP A 63 4.48 9.12 3.46
CA TRP A 63 4.43 8.87 2.02
C TRP A 63 5.65 8.04 1.57
N HIS A 64 5.39 6.97 0.82
CA HIS A 64 6.41 6.06 0.30
C HIS A 64 6.44 6.00 -1.23
N LEU A 65 5.29 5.83 -1.87
CA LEU A 65 5.18 5.69 -3.33
C LEU A 65 3.91 6.38 -3.85
N GLY A 66 3.94 6.78 -5.11
CA GLY A 66 2.74 7.11 -5.88
C GLY A 66 3.00 6.94 -7.37
N ALA A 67 1.97 6.53 -8.12
CA ALA A 67 2.07 6.42 -9.58
C ALA A 67 0.70 6.49 -10.27
N GLU A 68 0.75 6.61 -11.60
CA GLU A 68 -0.39 6.55 -12.50
C GLU A 68 -0.18 5.46 -13.55
N LEU A 69 -1.21 4.66 -13.79
CA LEU A 69 -1.23 3.57 -14.75
C LEU A 69 -2.39 3.78 -15.73
N ARG A 70 -2.18 3.43 -16.99
CA ARG A 70 -3.22 3.46 -18.04
C ARG A 70 -3.55 2.05 -18.50
N ARG A 71 -4.81 1.80 -18.85
CA ARG A 71 -5.21 0.54 -19.50
C ARG A 71 -4.46 0.38 -20.83
N VAL A 72 -3.99 -0.85 -21.09
CA VAL A 72 -3.34 -1.27 -22.35
C VAL A 72 -4.17 -2.33 -23.04
#